data_AF-A0AAW0M615-F1
#
_entry.id   AF-A0AAW0M615-F1
#
_cell.length_a   1.000
_cell.length_b   1.000
_cell.length_c   1.000
_cell.angle_alpha   90.00
_cell.angle_beta   90.00
_cell.angle_gamma   90.00
#
_symmetry.space_group_name_H-M   'P 1'
#
loop_
_entity.id
_entity.type
_entity.pdbx_description
1 polymer ?
#
loop_
_entity_poly.entity_id
_entity_poly.type
_entity_poly.pdbx_seq_one_letter_code
_entity_poly.pdbx_strand_id
1 'polypeptide(L)'
;MVRKIQVCADGEEDILIWPLTDEGHYSVRSAYRMLVDNENQSLPSSSAPTGDGSVWKKIWKVRVPYKIRHFLWRTAKDSLPTKQNLVARHIPVGNVCDGCGDHSESVMHALWLCDQVRSVWMTDPGRFWSCWSFCLIMVLAIVLHFLLLWRGVCGSSVTG
;
A
#
# COMPACT_ATOMS: atom_id res chain seq x y z
N MET A 1 25.41 23.12 -21.98
CA MET A 1 26.76 23.23 -22.58
C MET A 1 27.73 22.50 -21.65
N VAL A 2 27.95 21.21 -21.86
CA VAL A 2 28.86 20.41 -21.02
C VAL A 2 30.28 20.78 -21.40
N ARG A 3 31.08 21.25 -20.43
CA ARG A 3 32.47 21.62 -20.62
C ARG A 3 33.30 20.34 -20.78
N LYS A 4 34.20 20.34 -21.78
CA LYS A 4 35.11 19.25 -22.14
C LYS A 4 35.88 18.76 -20.90
N ILE A 5 35.58 17.54 -20.45
CA ILE A 5 36.29 16.89 -19.33
C ILE A 5 37.77 16.79 -19.76
N GLN A 6 38.66 17.41 -19.00
CA GLN A 6 40.10 17.28 -19.22
C GLN A 6 40.51 15.93 -18.65
N VAL A 7 40.86 15.00 -19.53
CA VAL A 7 41.47 13.72 -19.17
C VAL A 7 42.96 14.01 -18.94
N CYS A 8 43.51 13.56 -17.80
CA CYS A 8 44.94 13.68 -17.53
C CYS A 8 45.74 13.03 -18.68
N ALA A 9 46.79 13.70 -19.16
CA ALA A 9 47.66 13.18 -20.22
C ALA A 9 48.69 12.18 -19.67
N ASP A 10 48.86 12.17 -18.35
CA ASP A 10 49.72 11.27 -17.62
C ASP A 10 48.97 9.94 -17.46
N GLY A 11 49.63 8.83 -17.83
CA GLY A 11 49.06 7.47 -17.89
C GLY A 11 48.80 6.85 -16.51
N GLU A 12 48.18 7.62 -15.61
CA GLU A 12 47.67 7.15 -14.33
C GLU A 12 46.56 6.11 -14.58
N GLU A 13 46.53 5.07 -13.76
CA GLU A 13 45.50 4.04 -13.86
C GLU A 13 44.14 4.59 -13.39
N ASP A 14 43.10 4.29 -14.16
CA ASP A 14 41.73 4.67 -13.81
C ASP A 14 41.30 4.03 -12.48
N ILE A 15 40.79 4.85 -11.56
CA ILE A 15 40.22 4.38 -10.29
C ILE A 15 38.69 4.42 -10.32
N LEU A 16 38.06 3.38 -9.79
CA LEU A 16 36.61 3.33 -9.61
C LEU A 16 36.20 4.14 -8.37
N ILE A 17 35.36 5.16 -8.58
CA ILE A 17 34.85 6.03 -7.50
C ILE A 17 33.34 5.84 -7.40
N TRP A 18 32.85 5.59 -6.19
CA TRP A 18 31.43 5.52 -5.87
C TRP A 18 30.86 6.92 -5.60
N PRO A 19 29.97 7.47 -6.45
CA PRO A 19 29.57 8.88 -6.42
C PRO A 19 28.60 9.24 -5.28
N LEU A 20 28.13 8.26 -4.49
CA LEU A 20 27.11 8.46 -3.44
C LEU A 20 27.70 8.58 -2.03
N THR A 21 29.02 8.69 -1.95
CA THR A 21 29.80 8.87 -0.73
C THR A 21 30.88 9.88 -0.99
N ASP A 22 31.09 10.82 -0.07
CA ASP A 22 32.11 11.87 -0.22
C ASP A 22 33.54 11.30 -0.28
N GLU A 23 33.74 10.13 0.34
CA GLU A 23 35.01 9.38 0.32
C GLU A 23 35.22 8.55 -0.95
N GLY A 24 34.21 8.45 -1.83
CA GLY A 24 34.31 7.65 -3.04
C GLY A 24 34.28 6.12 -2.85
N HIS A 25 34.14 5.64 -1.61
CA HIS A 25 34.12 4.21 -1.29
C HIS A 25 32.72 3.59 -1.41
N TYR A 26 32.66 2.41 -2.02
CA TYR A 26 31.43 1.63 -2.07
C TYR A 26 30.99 1.18 -0.67
N SER A 27 29.69 1.33 -0.37
CA SER A 27 29.07 0.71 0.79
C SER A 27 27.73 0.10 0.41
N VAL A 28 27.38 -1.04 1.01
CA VAL A 28 26.06 -1.68 0.82
C VAL A 28 24.93 -0.72 1.20
N ARG A 29 25.15 0.13 2.22
CA ARG A 29 24.17 1.13 2.67
C ARG A 29 23.88 2.19 1.60
N SER A 30 24.91 2.75 0.95
CA SER A 30 24.74 3.77 -0.08
C SER A 30 24.17 3.19 -1.37
N ALA A 31 24.57 1.96 -1.75
CA ALA A 31 23.95 1.22 -2.85
C ALA A 31 22.48 0.89 -2.59
N TYR A 32 22.14 0.39 -1.41
CA TYR A 32 20.74 0.10 -1.07
C TYR A 32 19.87 1.35 -1.12
N ARG A 33 20.35 2.47 -0.57
CA ARG A 33 19.64 3.76 -0.64
C ARG A 33 19.39 4.20 -2.09
N MET A 34 20.39 4.08 -2.97
CA MET A 34 20.25 4.39 -4.40
C MET A 34 19.14 3.56 -5.06
N LEU A 35 19.10 2.26 -4.78
CA LEU A 35 18.10 1.36 -5.35
C LEU A 35 16.69 1.73 -4.89
N VAL A 36 16.53 1.99 -3.58
CA VAL A 36 15.25 2.42 -2.99
C VAL A 36 14.80 3.77 -3.54
N ASP A 37 15.70 4.75 -3.66
CA ASP A 37 15.38 6.07 -4.21
C ASP A 37 14.98 5.98 -5.69
N ASN A 38 15.65 5.13 -6.47
CA ASN A 38 15.31 4.90 -7.88
C ASN A 38 13.94 4.22 -8.04
N GLU A 39 13.62 3.24 -7.21
CA GLU A 39 12.29 2.61 -7.18
C GLU A 39 11.21 3.64 -6.81
N ASN A 40 11.48 4.50 -5.81
CA ASN A 40 10.58 5.57 -5.41
C ASN A 40 10.40 6.66 -6.49
N GLN A 41 11.38 6.90 -7.36
CA GLN A 41 11.26 7.83 -8.49
C GLN A 41 10.40 7.29 -9.64
N SER A 42 10.32 5.95 -9.77
CA SER A 42 9.42 5.31 -10.75
C SER A 42 7.94 5.38 -10.34
N LEU A 43 7.68 5.70 -9.07
CA LEU A 43 6.37 6.09 -8.57
C LEU A 43 6.24 7.62 -8.73
N PRO A 44 5.10 8.15 -9.18
CA PRO A 44 4.92 9.58 -9.32
C PRO A 44 5.18 10.28 -7.98
N SER A 45 6.28 11.03 -7.93
CA SER A 45 6.71 11.79 -6.76
C SER A 45 5.68 12.87 -6.47
N SER A 46 4.72 12.57 -5.61
CA SER A 46 3.98 13.60 -4.91
C SER A 46 4.82 14.03 -3.73
N SER A 47 5.24 15.30 -3.73
CA SER A 47 5.76 16.01 -2.55
C SER A 47 4.74 16.17 -1.41
N ALA A 48 3.65 15.40 -1.43
CA ALA A 48 2.77 15.18 -0.30
C ALA A 48 3.30 13.96 0.46
N PRO A 49 3.40 13.97 1.80
CA PRO A 49 3.66 12.75 2.53
C PRO A 49 2.57 11.77 2.11
N THR A 50 2.98 10.71 1.41
CA THR A 50 2.08 9.67 0.90
C THR A 50 1.07 9.34 1.98
N GLY A 51 -0.22 9.37 1.61
CA GLY A 51 -1.35 9.39 2.54
C GLY A 51 -1.33 8.27 3.59
N ASP A 52 -0.53 7.25 3.35
CA ASP A 52 -0.17 6.11 4.19
C ASP A 52 0.26 6.54 5.60
N GLY A 53 1.20 7.48 5.73
CA GLY A 53 1.67 7.97 7.03
C GLY A 53 0.57 8.62 7.87
N SER A 54 -0.41 9.25 7.19
CA SER A 54 -1.59 9.84 7.81
C SER A 54 -2.59 8.75 8.25
N VAL A 55 -2.81 7.73 7.42
CA VAL A 55 -3.69 6.59 7.73
C VAL A 55 -3.15 5.80 8.92
N TRP A 56 -1.86 5.50 8.98
CA TRP A 56 -1.26 4.78 10.11
C TRP A 56 -1.43 5.54 11.42
N LYS A 57 -1.14 6.85 11.43
CA LYS A 57 -1.36 7.71 12.60
C LYS A 57 -2.82 7.68 13.06
N LYS A 58 -3.78 7.66 12.13
CA LYS A 58 -5.21 7.56 12.45
C LYS A 58 -5.55 6.21 13.08
N ILE A 59 -5.10 5.09 12.49
CA ILE A 59 -5.34 3.73 13.03
C ILE A 59 -4.78 3.59 14.45
N TRP A 60 -3.58 4.10 14.71
CA TRP A 60 -2.95 3.97 16.03
C TRP A 60 -3.55 4.88 17.11
N LYS A 61 -4.22 5.96 16.73
CA LYS A 61 -4.91 6.88 17.65
C LYS A 61 -6.29 6.39 18.10
N VAL A 62 -6.83 5.34 17.48
CA VAL A 62 -8.18 4.84 17.81
C VAL A 62 -8.19 4.18 19.19
N ARG A 63 -9.14 4.60 20.04
CA ARG A 63 -9.41 3.98 21.34
C ARG A 63 -10.23 2.70 21.19
N VAL A 64 -9.61 1.69 20.61
CA VAL A 64 -10.13 0.31 20.51
C VAL A 64 -9.12 -0.68 21.11
N PRO A 65 -9.58 -1.87 21.54
CA PRO A 65 -8.70 -2.96 21.92
C PRO A 65 -7.64 -3.24 20.85
N TYR A 66 -6.44 -3.62 21.28
CA TYR A 66 -5.30 -3.86 20.40
C TYR A 66 -5.61 -4.86 19.27
N LYS A 67 -6.40 -5.89 19.56
CA LYS A 67 -6.84 -6.89 18.57
C LYS A 67 -7.55 -6.25 17.36
N ILE A 68 -8.40 -5.26 17.62
CA ILE A 68 -9.18 -4.56 16.57
C ILE A 68 -8.27 -3.62 15.78
N ARG A 69 -7.34 -2.95 16.47
CA ARG A 69 -6.35 -2.07 15.83
C ARG A 69 -5.43 -2.84 14.86
N HIS A 70 -4.97 -4.01 15.28
CA HIS A 70 -4.16 -4.88 14.44
C HIS A 70 -4.97 -5.42 13.25
N PHE A 71 -6.24 -5.76 13.47
CA PHE A 71 -7.15 -6.13 12.39
C PHE A 71 -7.29 -5.00 11.36
N LEU A 72 -7.59 -3.76 11.79
CA LEU A 72 -7.69 -2.58 10.93
C LEU A 72 -6.40 -2.34 10.13
N TRP A 73 -5.24 -2.47 10.76
CA TRP A 73 -3.96 -2.35 10.08
C TRP A 73 -3.79 -3.42 8.97
N ARG A 74 -4.13 -4.68 9.26
CA ARG A 74 -4.09 -5.75 8.25
C ARG A 74 -5.08 -5.52 7.10
N THR A 75 -6.27 -5.03 7.40
CA THR A 75 -7.29 -4.69 6.39
C THR A 75 -6.83 -3.54 5.50
N ALA A 76 -6.28 -2.47 6.08
CA ALA A 76 -5.79 -1.32 5.33
C ALA A 76 -4.57 -1.63 4.45
N LYS A 77 -3.79 -2.64 4.83
CA LYS A 77 -2.63 -3.11 4.05
C LYS A 77 -2.98 -4.23 3.05
N ASP A 78 -4.28 -4.51 2.85
CA ASP A 78 -4.77 -5.63 2.03
C ASP A 78 -4.01 -6.94 2.32
N SER A 79 -3.76 -7.22 3.60
CA SER A 79 -2.90 -8.31 4.05
C SER A 79 -3.70 -9.50 4.59
N LEU A 80 -5.03 -9.41 4.55
CA LEU A 80 -5.91 -10.50 4.95
C LEU A 80 -5.83 -11.64 3.93
N PRO A 81 -5.98 -12.90 4.37
CA PRO A 81 -5.93 -14.07 3.50
C PRO A 81 -7.22 -14.22 2.70
N THR A 82 -7.50 -13.26 1.83
CA THR A 82 -8.61 -13.31 0.89
C THR A 82 -8.20 -14.06 -0.36
N LYS A 83 -9.15 -14.67 -1.08
CA LYS A 83 -8.81 -15.42 -2.30
C LYS A 83 -8.16 -14.55 -3.36
N GLN A 84 -8.55 -13.29 -3.47
CA GLN A 84 -7.87 -12.35 -4.35
C GLN A 84 -6.37 -12.21 -3.99
N ASN A 85 -6.04 -12.10 -2.70
CA ASN A 85 -4.65 -12.02 -2.24
C ASN A 85 -3.89 -13.34 -2.37
N LEU A 86 -4.58 -14.48 -2.23
CA LEU A 86 -3.98 -15.80 -2.46
C LEU A 86 -3.62 -15.99 -3.94
N VAL A 87 -4.52 -15.59 -4.85
CA VAL A 87 -4.27 -15.61 -6.30
C VAL A 87 -3.12 -14.67 -6.67
N ALA A 88 -3.06 -13.46 -6.09
CA ALA A 88 -1.94 -12.54 -6.29
C ALA A 88 -0.59 -13.11 -5.83
N ARG A 89 -0.61 -14.06 -4.88
CA ARG A 89 0.56 -14.82 -4.40
C ARG A 89 0.79 -16.11 -5.19
N HIS A 90 0.13 -16.29 -6.33
CA HIS A 90 0.26 -17.46 -7.21
C HIS A 90 -0.14 -18.78 -6.55
N ILE A 91 -1.02 -18.74 -5.55
CA ILE A 91 -1.60 -19.95 -4.95
C ILE A 91 -2.78 -20.39 -5.84
N PRO A 92 -2.85 -21.66 -6.27
CA PRO A 92 -3.87 -22.15 -7.21
C PRO A 92 -5.22 -22.33 -6.50
N VAL A 93 -5.87 -21.22 -6.18
CA VAL A 93 -7.24 -21.16 -5.64
C VAL A 93 -8.11 -20.34 -6.59
N GLY A 94 -9.39 -20.67 -6.68
CA GLY A 94 -10.35 -19.80 -7.38
C GLY A 94 -10.45 -18.44 -6.69
N ASN A 95 -10.71 -17.37 -7.44
CA ASN A 95 -10.85 -16.02 -6.87
C ASN A 95 -12.27 -15.73 -6.36
N VAL A 96 -13.24 -16.60 -6.64
CA VAL A 96 -14.67 -16.43 -6.33
C VAL A 96 -14.92 -16.72 -4.85
N CYS A 97 -15.70 -15.88 -4.19
CA CYS A 97 -16.08 -16.06 -2.79
C CYS A 97 -16.94 -17.30 -2.59
N ASP A 98 -16.61 -18.15 -1.62
CA ASP A 98 -17.39 -19.36 -1.30
C ASP A 98 -18.75 -19.06 -0.69
N GLY A 99 -18.91 -17.86 -0.11
CA GLY A 99 -20.16 -17.44 0.53
C GLY A 99 -21.25 -17.07 -0.47
N CYS A 100 -20.93 -16.20 -1.44
CA CYS A 100 -21.90 -15.73 -2.43
C CYS A 100 -21.83 -16.47 -3.77
N GLY A 101 -20.69 -17.08 -4.11
CA GLY A 101 -20.49 -17.81 -5.37
C GLY A 101 -20.43 -16.96 -6.64
N ASP A 102 -20.56 -15.63 -6.56
CA ASP A 102 -20.75 -14.76 -7.74
C ASP A 102 -19.63 -13.71 -7.91
N HIS A 103 -19.09 -13.19 -6.81
CA HIS A 103 -18.08 -12.13 -6.85
C HIS A 103 -16.70 -12.59 -6.39
N SER A 104 -15.67 -11.88 -6.85
CA SER A 104 -14.31 -12.10 -6.38
C SER A 104 -14.17 -11.74 -4.89
N GLU A 105 -13.49 -12.59 -4.13
CA GLU A 105 -13.30 -12.40 -2.71
C GLU A 105 -12.17 -11.39 -2.45
N SER A 106 -12.52 -10.11 -2.53
CA SER A 106 -11.70 -8.99 -2.06
C SER A 106 -11.87 -8.78 -0.55
N VAL A 107 -10.98 -8.01 0.08
CA VAL A 107 -11.12 -7.65 1.51
C VAL A 107 -12.44 -6.93 1.80
N MET A 108 -12.90 -6.05 0.91
CA MET A 108 -14.19 -5.38 1.07
C MET A 108 -15.36 -6.36 0.91
N HIS A 109 -15.23 -7.30 -0.04
CA HIS A 109 -16.25 -8.32 -0.25
C HIS A 109 -16.37 -9.28 0.94
N ALA A 110 -15.25 -9.81 1.42
CA ALA A 110 -15.19 -10.74 2.54
C ALA A 110 -15.67 -10.14 3.87
N LEU A 111 -15.59 -8.81 4.05
CA LEU A 111 -15.98 -8.16 5.30
C LEU A 111 -17.36 -7.51 5.26
N TRP A 112 -17.80 -6.98 4.11
CA TRP A 112 -18.97 -6.10 4.04
C TRP A 112 -19.94 -6.40 2.91
N LEU A 113 -19.45 -6.73 1.71
CA LEU A 113 -20.32 -6.83 0.53
C LEU A 113 -20.95 -8.21 0.36
N CYS A 114 -20.34 -9.27 0.90
CA CYS A 114 -20.89 -10.62 0.81
C CYS A 114 -22.23 -10.73 1.56
N ASP A 115 -23.26 -11.27 0.90
CA ASP A 115 -24.61 -11.39 1.48
C ASP A 115 -24.65 -12.29 2.72
N GLN A 116 -23.84 -13.35 2.73
CA GLN A 116 -23.70 -14.24 3.88
C GLN A 116 -23.06 -13.53 5.08
N VAL A 117 -22.14 -12.61 4.84
CA VAL A 117 -21.51 -11.83 5.91
C VAL A 117 -22.46 -10.75 6.41
N ARG A 118 -23.24 -10.14 5.50
CA ARG A 118 -24.27 -9.15 5.84
C ARG A 118 -25.32 -9.73 6.79
N SER A 119 -25.77 -10.97 6.59
CA SER A 119 -26.76 -11.60 7.47
C SER A 119 -26.24 -11.81 8.89
N VAL A 120 -24.96 -12.18 9.05
CA VAL A 120 -24.30 -12.30 10.36
C VAL A 120 -24.30 -10.96 11.09
N TRP A 121 -23.95 -9.87 10.41
CA TRP A 121 -23.96 -8.52 11.01
C TRP A 121 -25.35 -8.07 11.46
N MET A 122 -26.40 -8.52 10.78
CA MET A 122 -27.79 -8.18 11.11
C MET A 122 -28.39 -9.01 12.24
N THR A 123 -27.81 -10.18 12.56
CA THR A 123 -28.37 -11.15 13.50
C THR A 123 -28.11 -10.78 14.97
N ASP A 124 -27.03 -10.07 15.28
CA ASP A 124 -26.72 -9.67 16.67
C ASP A 124 -26.27 -8.20 16.77
N PRO A 125 -27.21 -7.23 16.70
CA PRO A 125 -26.89 -5.81 16.71
C PRO A 125 -26.26 -5.37 18.03
N GLY A 126 -26.68 -5.94 19.17
CA GLY A 126 -26.41 -5.39 20.51
C GLY A 126 -24.98 -5.57 21.01
N ARG A 127 -24.29 -6.66 20.65
CA ARG A 127 -22.87 -6.89 21.01
C ARG A 127 -21.89 -6.23 20.05
N PHE A 128 -22.30 -6.01 18.81
CA PHE A 128 -21.45 -5.44 17.78
C PHE A 128 -21.63 -3.93 17.62
N TRP A 129 -22.81 -3.35 17.84
CA TRP A 129 -23.10 -1.92 17.62
C TRP A 129 -22.17 -0.95 18.35
N SER A 130 -21.73 -1.30 19.57
CA SER A 130 -20.76 -0.49 20.33
C SER A 130 -19.42 -0.35 19.61
N CYS A 131 -19.07 -1.35 18.78
CA CYS A 131 -17.88 -1.35 17.93
C CYS A 131 -18.20 -0.95 16.48
N TRP A 132 -19.45 -1.13 16.03
CA TRP A 132 -19.90 -0.95 14.65
C TRP A 132 -20.03 0.52 14.24
N SER A 133 -20.62 1.40 15.05
CA SER A 133 -20.71 2.83 14.68
C SER A 133 -19.32 3.50 14.61
N PHE A 134 -18.38 3.07 15.45
CA PHE A 134 -17.00 3.55 15.38
C PHE A 134 -16.20 2.88 14.24
N CYS A 135 -16.40 1.59 13.96
CA CYS A 135 -15.63 0.89 12.92
C CYS A 135 -16.15 1.17 11.51
N LEU A 136 -17.46 1.33 11.31
CA LEU A 136 -18.08 1.56 9.99
C LEU A 136 -17.86 3.00 9.52
N ILE A 137 -17.94 4.00 10.41
CA ILE A 137 -17.53 5.38 10.10
C ILE A 137 -16.03 5.46 9.83
N MET A 138 -15.20 4.65 10.52
CA MET A 138 -13.76 4.67 10.31
C MET A 138 -13.30 3.89 9.07
N VAL A 139 -13.89 2.74 8.77
CA VAL A 139 -13.62 2.00 7.53
C VAL A 139 -14.19 2.77 6.35
N LEU A 140 -15.38 3.38 6.44
CA LEU A 140 -15.86 4.30 5.41
C LEU A 140 -14.98 5.55 5.31
N ALA A 141 -14.43 6.10 6.39
CA ALA A 141 -13.50 7.23 6.29
C ALA A 141 -12.15 6.83 5.69
N ILE A 142 -11.63 5.64 6.00
CA ILE A 142 -10.40 5.10 5.39
C ILE A 142 -10.67 4.77 3.92
N VAL A 143 -11.78 4.12 3.60
CA VAL A 143 -12.17 3.73 2.24
C VAL A 143 -12.60 4.94 1.41
N LEU A 144 -13.33 5.93 1.94
CA LEU A 144 -13.57 7.20 1.26
C LEU A 144 -12.25 7.96 1.07
N HIS A 145 -11.34 7.97 2.05
CA HIS A 145 -10.06 8.64 1.86
C HIS A 145 -9.19 7.92 0.82
N PHE A 146 -9.21 6.59 0.76
CA PHE A 146 -8.58 5.79 -0.29
C PHE A 146 -9.26 5.99 -1.66
N LEU A 147 -10.59 6.04 -1.73
CA LEU A 147 -11.37 6.26 -2.97
C LEU A 147 -11.27 7.71 -3.47
N LEU A 148 -11.19 8.69 -2.58
CA LEU A 148 -10.97 10.10 -2.93
C LEU A 148 -9.52 10.34 -3.39
N LEU A 149 -8.55 9.60 -2.84
CA LEU A 149 -7.18 9.59 -3.37
C LEU A 149 -7.07 8.86 -4.72
N TRP A 150 -7.89 7.83 -4.98
CA TRP A 150 -7.87 7.07 -6.24
C TRP A 150 -8.69 7.72 -7.37
N ARG A 151 -9.75 8.49 -7.08
CA ARG A 151 -10.46 9.29 -8.10
C ARG A 151 -9.60 10.40 -8.74
N GLY A 152 -8.39 10.65 -8.26
CA GLY A 152 -7.39 11.49 -8.91
C GLY A 152 -6.58 10.82 -10.03
N VAL A 153 -6.70 9.50 -10.26
CA VAL A 153 -5.81 8.74 -11.16
C VAL A 153 -6.50 8.16 -12.42
N CYS A 154 -7.83 8.22 -12.54
CA CYS A 154 -8.53 7.77 -13.75
C CYS A 154 -9.10 8.95 -14.55
N GLY A 155 -8.22 9.63 -15.28
CA GLY A 155 -8.55 10.69 -16.22
C GLY A 155 -7.61 10.71 -17.42
N SER A 156 -7.38 9.55 -18.05
CA SER A 156 -6.73 9.48 -19.37
C SER A 156 -7.27 8.25 -20.12
N SER A 157 -8.51 8.35 -20.58
CA SER A 157 -9.01 7.49 -21.65
C SER A 157 -8.22 7.79 -22.92
N VAL A 158 -7.26 6.92 -23.24
CA VAL A 158 -6.67 6.80 -24.58
C VAL A 158 -7.78 6.29 -25.50
N THR A 159 -8.32 7.19 -26.31
CA THR A 159 -9.07 6.84 -27.54
C THR A 159 -8.05 6.56 -28.63
N GLY A 160 -8.01 5.32 -29.10
CA GLY A 160 -7.57 4.97 -30.45
C GLY A 160 -8.78 4.76 -31.33
#